data_AF-H5YKC1-F1
#
_entry.id   AF-H5YKC1-F1
#
_cell.length_a   1.000
_cell.length_b   1.000
_cell.length_c   1.000
_cell.angle_alpha   90.00
_cell.angle_beta   90.00
_cell.angle_gamma   90.00
#
_symmetry.space_group_name_H-M   'P 1'
#
loop_
_entity.id
_entity.type
_entity.pdbx_description
1 polymer ?
#
loop_
_entity_poly.entity_id
_entity_poly.type
_entity_poly.pdbx_seq_one_letter_code
_entity_poly.pdbx_strand_id
1 'polypeptide(L)' 'MPEPTDHDIRERAHRLWEQAGKPEGREEEFWHAAEQELRNEDKSNPMRTPDTL' A
#
# COMPACT_ATOMS: atom_id res chain seq x y z
N MET A 1 -12.84 -11.36 5.30
CA MET A 1 -11.54 -10.70 5.58
C MET A 1 -11.63 -9.35 4.92
N PRO A 2 -11.34 -8.24 5.59
CA PRO A 2 -11.28 -6.96 4.89
C PRO A 2 -10.20 -7.09 3.82
N GLU A 3 -10.57 -6.89 2.56
CA GLU A 3 -9.58 -6.72 1.50
C GLU A 3 -9.00 -5.31 1.65
N PRO A 4 -7.69 -5.12 1.44
CA PRO A 4 -7.08 -3.79 1.51
C PRO A 4 -7.80 -2.87 0.53
N THR A 5 -8.15 -1.67 0.96
CA THR A 5 -8.85 -0.72 0.09
C THR A 5 -7.89 -0.12 -0.93
N ASP A 6 -8.40 0.31 -2.09
CA ASP A 6 -7.60 1.06 -3.06
C ASP A 6 -6.86 2.26 -2.45
N HIS A 7 -7.43 2.87 -1.40
CA HIS A 7 -6.78 3.97 -0.68
C HIS A 7 -5.51 3.51 0.06
N ASP A 8 -5.61 2.41 0.82
CA ASP A 8 -4.46 1.82 1.53
C ASP A 8 -3.37 1.38 0.56
N ILE A 9 -3.77 0.71 -0.53
CA ILE A 9 -2.86 0.25 -1.58
C ILE A 9 -2.16 1.44 -2.21
N ARG A 10 -2.90 2.51 -2.52
CA ARG A 10 -2.34 3.73 -3.09
C ARG A 10 -1.34 4.40 -2.16
N GLU A 11 -1.67 4.59 -0.88
CA GLU A 11 -0.74 5.20 0.09
C GLU A 11 0.55 4.38 0.21
N ARG A 12 0.41 3.06 0.30
CA ARG A 12 1.55 2.16 0.46
C ARG A 12 2.40 2.10 -0.82
N ALA A 13 1.77 2.02 -1.99
CA ALA A 13 2.41 2.05 -3.29
C ALA A 13 3.14 3.37 -3.53
N HIS A 14 2.50 4.51 -3.22
CA HIS A 14 3.14 5.82 -3.28
C HIS A 14 4.37 5.85 -2.39
N ARG A 15 4.25 5.44 -1.13
CA ARG A 15 5.37 5.46 -0.19
C ARG A 15 6.54 4.58 -0.63
N LEU A 16 6.27 3.42 -1.22
CA LEU A 16 7.29 2.55 -1.82
C LEU A 16 7.93 3.20 -3.04
N TRP A 17 7.12 3.79 -3.91
CA TRP A 17 7.56 4.51 -5.10
C TRP A 17 8.42 5.74 -4.78
N GLU A 18 8.04 6.53 -3.76
CA GLU A 18 8.83 7.67 -3.29
C GLU A 18 10.17 7.23 -2.70
N GLN A 19 10.19 6.16 -1.90
CA GLN A 19 11.44 5.59 -1.35
C GLN A 19 12.36 5.03 -2.44
N ALA A 20 11.79 4.50 -3.52
CA ALA A 20 12.52 4.02 -4.68
C ALA A 20 13.02 5.14 -5.61
N GLY A 21 12.69 6.41 -5.32
CA GLY A 21 13.13 7.57 -6.11
C GLY A 21 12.20 7.92 -7.27
N LYS A 22 10.92 7.53 -7.19
CA LYS A 22 9.89 7.80 -8.20
C LYS A 22 10.28 7.40 -9.63
N PRO A 23 10.64 6.14 -9.87
CA PRO A 23 10.83 5.66 -11.24
C PRO A 23 9.53 5.77 -12.03
N GLU A 24 9.53 6.56 -13.10
CA GLU A 24 8.40 6.65 -14.05
C GLU A 24 8.14 5.28 -14.70
N GLY A 25 6.87 4.88 -14.76
CA GLY A 25 6.46 3.62 -15.38
C GLY A 25 6.62 2.35 -14.54
N ARG A 26 6.97 2.47 -13.24
CA ARG A 26 6.97 1.34 -12.29
C ARG A 26 5.88 1.41 -11.23
N GLU A 27 4.99 2.39 -11.31
CA GLU A 27 3.91 2.61 -10.34
C GLU A 27 3.02 1.37 -10.19
N GLU A 28 2.74 0.66 -11.28
CA GLU A 28 1.97 -0.60 -11.27
C GLU A 28 2.67 -1.71 -10.48
N GLU A 29 3.99 -1.82 -10.60
CA GLU A 29 4.80 -2.81 -9.86
C GLU A 29 4.74 -2.53 -8.35
N PHE A 30 4.82 -1.25 -7.96
CA PHE A 30 4.65 -0.83 -6.57
C PHE A 30 3.21 -0.98 -6.06
N TRP A 31 2.22 -0.79 -6.92
CA TRP A 31 0.80 -1.02 -6.60
C TRP A 31 0.53 -2.47 -6.25
N HIS A 32 0.97 -3.41 -7.10
CA HIS A 32 0.81 -4.84 -6.84
C HIS A 32 1.62 -5.31 -5.62
N ALA A 33 2.82 -4.76 -5.41
CA ALA A 33 3.61 -5.04 -4.21
C ALA A 33 2.91 -4.56 -2.93
N ALA A 34 2.38 -3.34 -2.95
CA ALA A 34 1.62 -2.75 -1.85
C ALA A 34 0.35 -3.55 -1.51
N GLU A 35 -0.43 -3.93 -2.51
CA GLU A 35 -1.64 -4.76 -2.34
C GLU A 35 -1.29 -6.09 -1.67
N GLN A 36 -0.24 -6.76 -2.14
CA GLN A 36 0.18 -8.04 -1.60
C GLN A 36 0.70 -7.93 -0.17
N GLU A 37 1.44 -6.86 0.14
CA GLU A 37 1.96 -6.58 1.47
C GLU A 37 0.83 -6.25 2.46
N LEU A 38 -0.11 -5.38 2.10
CA LEU A 38 -1.27 -5.04 2.92
C LEU A 38 -2.15 -6.25 3.18
N ARG A 39 -2.43 -7.05 2.13
CA ARG A 39 -3.18 -8.31 2.26
C ARG A 39 -2.53 -9.30 3.23
N ASN A 40 -1.20 -9.21 3.41
CA ASN A 40 -0.45 -10.05 4.33
C ASN A 40 -0.33 -9.40 5.74
N GLU A 41 -0.20 -8.07 5.84
CA GLU A 41 -0.15 -7.30 7.08
C GLU A 41 -1.50 -7.25 7.82
N ASP A 42 -2.64 -7.13 7.12
CA ASP A 42 -3.98 -7.08 7.71
C ASP A 42 -4.34 -8.36 8.49
N LYS A 43 -3.74 -9.49 8.10
CA LYS A 43 -3.87 -10.75 8.86
C LYS A 43 -3.24 -10.68 10.25
N SER A 44 -2.33 -9.74 10.49
CA SER A 44 -1.61 -9.58 11.77
C SER A 44 -2.01 -8.34 12.56
N ASN A 45 -2.69 -7.34 11.99
CA ASN A 45 -3.03 -6.13 12.73
C ASN A 45 -4.36 -5.50 12.25
N PRO A 46 -5.51 -5.78 12.91
CA PRO A 46 -6.81 -5.24 12.51
C PRO A 46 -7.04 -3.76 12.91
N MET A 47 -5.99 -2.94 13.07
CA MET A 47 -6.11 -1.65 13.76
C MET A 47 -5.15 -0.56 13.24
N ARG A 48 -5.04 -0.40 11.93
CA ARG A 48 -4.30 0.73 11.35
C ARG A 48 -5.09 1.43 10.25
N THR A 49 -6.14 2.14 10.65
CA THR A 49 -6.52 3.37 9.95
C THR A 49 -5.96 4.55 10.74
N PRO A 50 -4.84 5.19 10.32
CA PRO A 50 -4.62 6.58 10.67
C PRO A 50 -5.49 7.38 9.71
N ASP A 51 -6.71 7.69 10.14
CA ASP A 51 -7.56 8.65 9.46
C ASP A 51 -6.82 10.01 9.46
N THR A 52 -6.61 10.48 8.25
CA THR A 52 -6.04 11.76 7.84
C THR A 52 -6.56 12.94 8.67
N LEU A 53 -5.63 13.81 9.09
CA LEU A 53 -5.83 15.08 9.84
C LEU A 53 -6.99 15.94 9.32
#